data_AF-A0A2P5CSE6-F1
#
_entry.id   AF-A0A2P5CSE6-F1
#
_cell.length_a   1.000
_cell.length_b   1.000
_cell.length_c   1.000
_cell.angle_alpha   90.00
_cell.angle_beta   90.00
_cell.angle_gamma   90.00
#
_symmetry.space_group_name_H-M   'P 1'
#
loop_
_entity.id
_entity.type
_entity.pdbx_description
1 polymer ?
#
loop_
_entity_poly.entity_id
_entity_poly.type
_entity_poly.pdbx_seq_one_letter_code
_entity_poly.pdbx_strand_id
1 'polypeptide(L)'
;MKVPNLVSFLRHCSSLEHIRQAHGFMVPAGLLNDNVIFAQFIEACSSLGYSSYAYLVFTHKRPKPNVYLYNTMINVLSPMEAISLYNNIFFAGLRPDTYSVPYVLKAVIRLSAVEVGRQIHCQAIGTGLDSNVNVVTSLVRMYSFCGCILDARKVFDGMNVRDVALSNAMVAGYVKMGDVDSAWKVFEEMPERDLISWTSVIAGYAQMKRPKEAVMVFRRMQVENLEPDEVTVLAVLSACAHLGSAELGARIHNYMQKLGFSRKLHLNNALIDMYAKSGSIRKALDVFRSMKERSVITWTTMISGLALHGLGREASEMFSQMESALVKPNEITFIAILSACSHAGLVEMGRWYFNNMALQHGIQPKVEHYGCMIDLLGRAGYLQEAWELVRGMPFEANAAIWGSLLAASNIHGDTDLGEHALQQLMMLEPHNSGNYTLLSNIYAAFGGWDESGMVRKFMRDTGVKKMPGGSFIEVNNRVHQFNAGDTSHSEFYGIFEVLREIFNQLKMVGHLQKERIELLDFDE
;
A
#
# COMPACT_ATOMS: atom_id res chain seq x y z
N MET A 1 -29.38 9.57 -41.89
CA MET A 1 -27.99 9.78 -41.41
C MET A 1 -27.03 9.30 -42.52
N LYS A 2 -25.86 9.91 -42.75
CA LYS A 2 -24.83 9.38 -43.67
C LYS A 2 -23.77 8.62 -42.86
N VAL A 3 -23.02 7.67 -43.44
CA VAL A 3 -22.03 6.83 -42.72
C VAL A 3 -21.00 7.64 -41.91
N PRO A 4 -20.39 8.74 -42.42
CA PRO A 4 -19.49 9.58 -41.62
C PRO A 4 -20.18 10.22 -40.40
N ASN A 5 -21.47 10.52 -40.52
CA ASN A 5 -22.26 11.11 -39.43
C ASN A 5 -22.64 10.07 -38.37
N LEU A 6 -22.73 8.77 -38.73
CA LEU A 6 -23.02 7.70 -37.78
C LEU A 6 -21.86 7.44 -36.82
N VAL A 7 -20.63 7.41 -37.32
CA VAL A 7 -19.44 7.21 -36.47
C VAL A 7 -19.29 8.36 -35.47
N SER A 8 -19.50 9.60 -35.93
CA SER A 8 -19.56 10.77 -35.05
C SER A 8 -20.70 10.65 -34.05
N PHE A 9 -21.88 10.19 -34.48
CA PHE A 9 -23.04 10.01 -33.62
C PHE A 9 -22.82 8.96 -32.52
N LEU A 10 -22.21 7.81 -32.84
CA LEU A 10 -21.88 6.77 -31.86
C LEU A 10 -20.94 7.27 -30.76
N ARG A 11 -19.99 8.16 -31.10
CA ARG A 11 -19.08 8.78 -30.13
C ARG A 11 -19.75 9.78 -29.18
N HIS A 12 -20.92 10.31 -29.53
CA HIS A 12 -21.67 11.29 -28.74
C HIS A 12 -22.97 10.70 -28.19
N CYS A 13 -23.14 9.38 -28.24
CA CYS A 13 -24.27 8.73 -27.59
C CYS A 13 -24.18 8.92 -26.08
N SER A 14 -25.32 9.24 -25.44
CA SER A 14 -25.42 9.49 -24.00
C SER A 14 -26.56 8.71 -23.34
N SER A 15 -27.38 8.02 -24.12
CA SER A 15 -28.54 7.29 -23.65
C SER A 15 -28.78 6.01 -24.45
N LEU A 16 -29.53 5.08 -23.87
CA LEU A 16 -30.00 3.87 -24.57
C LEU A 16 -30.86 4.22 -25.79
N GLU A 17 -31.55 5.36 -25.77
CA GLU A 17 -32.37 5.81 -26.89
C GLU A 17 -31.50 6.18 -28.10
N HIS A 18 -30.39 6.89 -27.92
CA HIS A 18 -29.44 7.18 -28.99
C HIS A 18 -28.86 5.88 -29.58
N ILE A 19 -28.54 4.90 -28.72
CA ILE A 19 -28.05 3.59 -29.15
C ILE A 19 -29.11 2.84 -29.97
N ARG A 20 -30.39 2.85 -29.54
CA ARG A 20 -31.50 2.25 -30.29
C ARG A 20 -31.76 2.96 -31.62
N GLN A 21 -31.63 4.28 -31.67
CA GLN A 21 -31.73 5.06 -32.91
C GLN A 21 -30.60 4.71 -33.88
N ALA A 22 -29.36 4.63 -33.39
CA ALA A 22 -28.22 4.19 -34.19
C ALA A 22 -28.42 2.78 -34.72
N HIS A 23 -28.82 1.83 -33.87
CA HIS A 23 -29.11 0.46 -34.27
C HIS A 23 -30.24 0.39 -35.31
N GLY A 24 -31.34 1.09 -35.09
CA GLY A 24 -32.47 1.17 -36.02
C GLY A 24 -32.10 1.76 -37.39
N PHE A 25 -31.11 2.66 -37.44
CA PHE A 25 -30.54 3.16 -38.68
C PHE A 25 -29.57 2.16 -39.35
N MET A 26 -28.75 1.46 -38.56
CA MET A 26 -27.75 0.52 -39.05
C MET A 26 -28.34 -0.72 -39.72
N VAL A 27 -29.50 -1.21 -39.25
CA VAL A 27 -30.18 -2.40 -39.79
C VAL A 27 -30.57 -2.23 -41.27
N PRO A 28 -31.41 -1.25 -41.67
CA PRO A 28 -31.83 -1.09 -43.06
C PRO A 28 -30.69 -0.62 -43.97
N ALA A 29 -29.69 0.08 -43.42
CA ALA A 29 -28.52 0.53 -44.16
C ALA A 29 -27.47 -0.60 -44.38
N GLY A 30 -27.69 -1.79 -43.83
CA GLY A 30 -26.75 -2.92 -43.93
C GLY A 30 -25.43 -2.70 -43.19
N LEU A 31 -25.31 -1.64 -42.38
CA LEU A 31 -24.06 -1.23 -41.72
C LEU A 31 -23.68 -2.17 -40.59
N LEU A 32 -24.62 -2.98 -40.08
CA LEU A 32 -24.30 -4.08 -39.18
C LEU A 32 -23.40 -5.13 -39.84
N ASN A 33 -23.33 -5.22 -41.17
CA ASN A 33 -22.46 -6.16 -41.88
C ASN A 33 -21.00 -5.72 -41.96
N ASP A 34 -20.74 -4.43 -41.72
CA ASP A 34 -19.39 -3.92 -41.58
C ASP A 34 -18.89 -4.18 -40.15
N ASN A 35 -17.89 -5.05 -40.03
CA ASN A 35 -17.34 -5.46 -38.74
C ASN A 35 -16.71 -4.29 -37.97
N VAL A 36 -16.17 -3.28 -38.66
CA VAL A 36 -15.54 -2.11 -38.01
C VAL A 36 -16.61 -1.19 -37.44
N ILE A 37 -17.65 -0.90 -38.23
CA ILE A 37 -18.78 -0.06 -37.76
C ILE A 37 -19.52 -0.77 -36.61
N PHE A 38 -19.70 -2.09 -36.70
CA PHE A 38 -20.34 -2.84 -35.63
C PHE A 38 -19.48 -2.92 -34.35
N ALA A 39 -18.16 -3.02 -34.47
CA ALA A 39 -17.26 -2.92 -33.31
C ALA A 39 -17.38 -1.57 -32.59
N GLN A 40 -17.44 -0.46 -33.35
CA GLN A 40 -17.67 0.88 -32.77
C GLN A 40 -19.02 0.99 -32.06
N PHE A 41 -20.06 0.34 -32.61
CA PHE A 41 -21.36 0.25 -31.95
C PHE A 41 -21.29 -0.53 -30.62
N ILE A 42 -20.56 -1.65 -30.58
CA ILE A 42 -20.33 -2.43 -29.36
C ILE A 42 -19.60 -1.59 -28.30
N GLU A 43 -18.55 -0.87 -28.69
CA GLU A 43 -17.79 0.02 -27.81
C GLU A 43 -18.67 1.16 -27.27
N ALA A 44 -19.48 1.78 -28.11
CA ALA A 44 -20.43 2.82 -27.69
C ALA A 44 -21.44 2.27 -26.67
N CYS A 45 -22.01 1.09 -26.91
CA CYS A 45 -22.89 0.43 -25.94
C CYS A 45 -22.18 0.17 -24.60
N SER A 46 -20.95 -0.33 -24.64
CA SER A 46 -20.17 -0.64 -23.43
C SER A 46 -19.85 0.61 -22.61
N SER A 47 -19.45 1.70 -23.27
CA SER A 47 -19.14 2.98 -22.62
C SER A 47 -20.33 3.57 -21.83
N LEU A 48 -21.55 3.21 -22.22
CA LEU A 48 -22.80 3.63 -21.58
C LEU A 48 -23.38 2.56 -20.62
N GLY A 49 -22.69 1.45 -20.41
CA GLY A 49 -23.15 0.36 -19.54
C GLY A 49 -24.19 -0.58 -20.17
N TYR A 50 -24.36 -0.55 -21.49
CA TYR A 50 -25.33 -1.36 -22.23
C TYR A 50 -24.70 -2.57 -22.96
N SER A 51 -23.68 -3.20 -22.38
CA SER A 51 -23.00 -4.37 -22.97
C SER A 51 -23.96 -5.53 -23.26
N SER A 52 -24.97 -5.77 -22.41
CA SER A 52 -25.99 -6.81 -22.64
C SER A 52 -26.85 -6.53 -23.88
N TYR A 53 -27.10 -5.24 -24.20
CA TYR A 53 -27.80 -4.88 -25.43
C TYR A 53 -26.94 -5.16 -26.67
N ALA A 54 -25.65 -4.79 -26.62
CA ALA A 54 -24.71 -5.11 -27.68
C ALA A 54 -24.60 -6.62 -27.91
N TYR A 55 -24.59 -7.42 -26.83
CA TYR A 55 -24.57 -8.88 -26.89
C TYR A 55 -25.80 -9.46 -27.60
N LEU A 56 -27.01 -8.94 -27.31
CA LEU A 56 -28.23 -9.34 -28.01
C LEU A 56 -28.17 -9.06 -29.51
N VAL A 57 -27.68 -7.88 -29.90
CA VAL A 57 -27.53 -7.54 -31.33
C VAL A 57 -26.50 -8.45 -32.00
N PHE A 58 -25.41 -8.77 -31.30
CA PHE A 58 -24.36 -9.65 -31.78
C PHE A 58 -24.84 -11.09 -32.04
N THR A 59 -25.63 -11.67 -31.12
CA THR A 59 -26.11 -13.06 -31.26
C THR A 59 -27.17 -13.21 -32.36
N HIS A 60 -27.97 -12.18 -32.61
CA HIS A 60 -29.02 -12.19 -33.63
C HIS A 60 -28.58 -11.70 -35.02
N LYS A 61 -27.35 -11.16 -35.14
CA LYS A 61 -26.82 -10.63 -36.39
C LYS A 61 -26.68 -11.73 -37.47
N ARG A 62 -27.00 -11.38 -38.72
CA ARG A 62 -26.57 -12.10 -39.93
C ARG A 62 -25.82 -11.17 -40.89
N PRO A 63 -24.74 -11.60 -41.57
CA PRO A 63 -24.06 -12.90 -41.46
C PRO A 63 -23.37 -13.09 -40.10
N LYS A 64 -22.95 -14.33 -39.80
CA LYS A 64 -22.32 -14.69 -38.52
C LYS A 64 -21.08 -13.81 -38.25
N PRO A 65 -20.84 -13.38 -36.99
CA PRO A 65 -19.67 -12.58 -36.64
C PRO A 65 -18.35 -13.32 -36.92
N ASN A 66 -17.30 -12.58 -37.28
CA ASN A 66 -15.94 -13.11 -37.39
C ASN A 66 -15.19 -13.03 -36.04
N VAL A 67 -13.99 -13.61 -35.97
CA VAL A 67 -13.18 -13.66 -34.73
C VAL A 67 -12.89 -12.26 -34.17
N TYR A 68 -12.69 -11.25 -35.03
CA TYR A 68 -12.49 -9.87 -34.61
C TYR A 68 -13.69 -9.34 -33.79
N LEU A 69 -14.92 -9.55 -34.26
CA LEU A 69 -16.12 -9.15 -33.51
C LEU A 69 -16.30 -9.95 -32.21
N TYR A 70 -15.95 -11.24 -32.20
CA TYR A 70 -15.91 -12.03 -30.96
C TYR A 70 -14.94 -11.41 -29.95
N ASN A 71 -13.73 -11.04 -30.38
CA ASN A 71 -12.72 -10.40 -29.54
C ASN A 71 -13.20 -9.06 -28.96
N THR A 72 -13.80 -8.22 -29.80
CA THR A 72 -14.40 -6.95 -29.36
C THR A 72 -15.48 -7.18 -28.32
N MET A 73 -16.36 -8.17 -28.53
CA MET A 73 -17.42 -8.50 -27.60
C MET A 73 -16.89 -9.09 -26.27
N ILE A 74 -15.94 -10.04 -26.32
CA ILE A 74 -15.30 -10.63 -25.13
C ILE A 74 -14.66 -9.55 -24.25
N ASN A 75 -14.04 -8.53 -24.85
CA ASN A 75 -13.37 -7.45 -24.12
C ASN A 75 -14.35 -6.54 -23.34
N VAL A 76 -15.62 -6.44 -23.75
CA VAL A 76 -16.62 -5.53 -23.15
C VAL A 76 -17.65 -6.21 -22.26
N LEU A 77 -17.71 -7.54 -22.28
CA LEU A 77 -18.66 -8.34 -21.51
C LEU A 77 -18.25 -8.49 -20.03
N SER A 78 -19.21 -8.93 -19.20
CA SER A 78 -18.88 -9.36 -17.84
C SER A 78 -17.95 -10.58 -17.87
N PRO A 79 -17.15 -10.83 -16.81
CA PRO A 79 -16.19 -11.92 -16.82
C PRO A 79 -16.77 -13.31 -17.14
N MET A 80 -17.96 -13.63 -16.63
CA MET A 80 -18.61 -14.92 -16.90
C MET A 80 -19.11 -15.02 -18.34
N GLU A 81 -19.73 -13.96 -18.87
CA GLU A 81 -20.20 -13.90 -20.25
C GLU A 81 -19.02 -13.94 -21.25
N ALA A 82 -17.91 -13.28 -20.93
CA ALA A 82 -16.70 -13.29 -21.74
C ALA A 82 -16.11 -14.70 -21.91
N ILE A 83 -16.04 -15.48 -20.83
CA ILE A 83 -15.59 -16.88 -20.86
C ILE A 83 -16.56 -17.74 -21.68
N SER A 84 -17.87 -17.59 -21.47
CA SER A 84 -18.89 -18.31 -22.23
C SER A 84 -18.79 -18.01 -23.73
N LEU A 85 -18.67 -16.73 -24.09
CA LEU A 85 -18.56 -16.31 -25.49
C LEU A 85 -17.26 -16.79 -26.15
N TYR A 86 -16.15 -16.81 -25.42
CA TYR A 86 -14.89 -17.34 -25.92
C TYR A 86 -15.01 -18.83 -26.28
N ASN A 87 -15.66 -19.64 -25.44
CA ASN A 87 -15.91 -21.06 -25.74
C ASN A 87 -16.82 -21.23 -26.99
N ASN A 88 -17.70 -20.27 -27.27
CA ASN A 88 -18.55 -20.26 -28.46
C ASN A 88 -17.81 -19.99 -29.78
N ILE A 89 -16.55 -19.52 -29.77
CA ILE A 89 -15.75 -19.35 -30.99
C ILE A 89 -15.61 -20.68 -31.73
N PHE A 90 -15.29 -21.76 -31.01
CA PHE A 90 -15.13 -23.09 -31.60
C PHE A 90 -16.46 -23.65 -32.13
N PHE A 91 -17.57 -23.46 -31.39
CA PHE A 91 -18.91 -23.88 -31.85
C PHE A 91 -19.38 -23.11 -33.10
N ALA A 92 -18.85 -21.90 -33.33
CA ALA A 92 -19.10 -21.15 -34.54
C ALA A 92 -18.25 -21.62 -35.76
N GLY A 93 -17.37 -22.61 -35.57
CA GLY A 93 -16.43 -23.08 -36.60
C GLY A 93 -15.24 -22.15 -36.81
N LEU A 94 -14.99 -21.24 -35.85
CA LEU A 94 -13.87 -20.30 -35.88
C LEU A 94 -12.74 -20.81 -34.97
N ARG A 95 -11.55 -20.20 -35.11
CA ARG A 95 -10.42 -20.43 -34.21
C ARG A 95 -10.08 -19.13 -33.46
N PRO A 96 -9.76 -19.20 -32.15
CA PRO A 96 -9.18 -18.08 -31.43
C PRO A 96 -7.91 -17.59 -32.12
N ASP A 97 -7.66 -16.29 -32.03
CA ASP A 97 -6.43 -15.66 -32.50
C ASP A 97 -5.58 -15.14 -31.33
N THR A 98 -4.50 -14.44 -31.65
CA THR A 98 -3.57 -13.86 -30.67
C THR A 98 -4.19 -12.79 -29.77
N TYR A 99 -5.39 -12.28 -30.09
CA TYR A 99 -6.13 -11.31 -29.27
C TYR A 99 -7.22 -11.97 -28.43
N SER A 100 -7.82 -13.06 -28.92
CA SER A 100 -8.86 -13.80 -28.21
C SER A 100 -8.41 -14.25 -26.82
N VAL A 101 -7.23 -14.88 -26.72
CA VAL A 101 -6.70 -15.44 -25.46
C VAL A 101 -6.43 -14.34 -24.42
N PRO A 102 -5.66 -13.26 -24.72
CA PRO A 102 -5.49 -12.14 -23.79
C PRO A 102 -6.80 -11.55 -23.25
N TYR A 103 -7.83 -11.38 -24.09
CA TYR A 103 -9.10 -10.81 -23.65
C TYR A 103 -9.85 -11.71 -22.66
N VAL A 104 -9.95 -13.01 -22.94
CA VAL A 104 -10.63 -13.93 -22.01
C VAL A 104 -9.83 -14.12 -20.72
N LEU A 105 -8.49 -14.09 -20.76
CA LEU A 105 -7.66 -14.22 -19.55
C LEU A 105 -7.82 -13.02 -18.59
N LYS A 106 -8.16 -11.82 -19.10
CA LYS A 106 -8.55 -10.70 -18.22
C LYS A 106 -9.78 -11.02 -17.39
N ALA A 107 -10.75 -11.72 -17.96
CA ALA A 107 -11.94 -12.19 -17.23
C ALA A 107 -11.57 -13.25 -16.19
N VAL A 108 -10.69 -14.19 -16.53
CA VAL A 108 -10.19 -15.21 -15.60
C VAL A 108 -9.50 -14.58 -14.39
N ILE A 109 -8.63 -13.59 -14.59
CA ILE A 109 -7.95 -12.87 -13.50
C ILE A 109 -8.95 -12.21 -12.56
N ARG A 110 -9.98 -11.55 -13.10
CA ARG A 110 -11.02 -10.88 -12.29
C ARG A 110 -11.83 -11.85 -11.43
N LEU A 111 -12.01 -13.08 -11.88
CA LEU A 111 -12.73 -14.13 -11.17
C LEU A 111 -11.82 -15.03 -10.32
N SER A 112 -10.49 -14.85 -10.41
CA SER A 112 -9.49 -15.78 -9.85
C SER A 112 -9.73 -17.25 -10.25
N ALA A 113 -10.27 -17.48 -11.45
CA ALA A 113 -10.75 -18.79 -11.91
C ALA A 113 -9.64 -19.64 -12.58
N VAL A 114 -8.62 -20.03 -11.81
CA VAL A 114 -7.40 -20.66 -12.35
C VAL A 114 -7.65 -21.91 -13.20
N GLU A 115 -8.63 -22.75 -12.86
CA GLU A 115 -8.93 -23.97 -13.63
C GLU A 115 -9.45 -23.63 -15.04
N VAL A 116 -10.26 -22.57 -15.17
CA VAL A 116 -10.68 -22.07 -16.48
C VAL A 116 -9.48 -21.52 -17.24
N GLY A 117 -8.58 -20.81 -16.55
CA GLY A 117 -7.31 -20.34 -17.12
C GLY A 117 -6.46 -21.49 -17.67
N ARG A 118 -6.36 -22.62 -16.96
CA ARG A 118 -5.67 -23.83 -17.43
C ARG A 118 -6.33 -24.45 -18.65
N GLN A 119 -7.65 -24.50 -18.70
CA GLN A 119 -8.37 -24.97 -19.88
C GLN A 119 -8.09 -24.10 -21.11
N ILE A 120 -8.13 -22.77 -20.95
CA ILE A 120 -7.83 -21.81 -22.02
C ILE A 120 -6.36 -21.93 -22.44
N HIS A 121 -5.43 -22.14 -21.51
CA HIS A 121 -4.03 -22.40 -21.81
C HIS A 121 -3.85 -23.69 -22.65
N CYS A 122 -4.49 -24.80 -22.26
CA CYS A 122 -4.49 -26.03 -23.07
C CYS A 122 -5.07 -25.81 -24.46
N GLN A 123 -6.13 -24.99 -24.59
CA GLN A 123 -6.68 -24.63 -25.89
C GLN A 123 -5.69 -23.80 -26.72
N ALA A 124 -4.97 -22.87 -26.12
CA ALA A 124 -3.94 -22.08 -26.79
C ALA A 124 -2.80 -22.97 -27.34
N ILE A 125 -2.40 -24.00 -26.58
CA ILE A 125 -1.46 -25.04 -27.06
C ILE A 125 -2.07 -25.80 -28.23
N GLY A 126 -3.32 -26.26 -28.09
CA GLY A 126 -4.02 -27.01 -29.15
C GLY A 126 -4.24 -26.23 -30.45
N THR A 127 -4.25 -24.89 -30.39
CA THR A 127 -4.36 -24.01 -31.56
C THR A 127 -3.01 -23.48 -32.06
N GLY A 128 -1.89 -23.80 -31.40
CA GLY A 128 -0.54 -23.35 -31.74
C GLY A 128 -0.26 -21.87 -31.39
N LEU A 129 -1.04 -21.28 -30.49
CA LEU A 129 -0.88 -19.90 -30.01
C LEU A 129 0.08 -19.77 -28.83
N ASP A 130 0.51 -20.88 -28.24
CA ASP A 130 1.40 -20.99 -27.07
C ASP A 130 2.84 -20.54 -27.34
N SER A 131 3.23 -20.39 -28.60
CA SER A 131 4.52 -19.79 -29.00
C SER A 131 4.46 -18.27 -29.18
N ASN A 132 3.26 -17.67 -29.14
CA ASN A 132 3.10 -16.23 -29.33
C ASN A 132 3.39 -15.46 -28.03
N VAL A 133 4.32 -14.52 -28.10
CA VAL A 133 4.78 -13.75 -26.93
C VAL A 133 3.64 -12.99 -26.22
N ASN A 134 2.66 -12.45 -26.95
CA ASN A 134 1.54 -11.72 -26.35
C ASN A 134 0.59 -12.66 -25.57
N VAL A 135 0.35 -13.84 -26.12
CA VAL A 135 -0.47 -14.89 -25.49
C VAL A 135 0.24 -15.40 -24.24
N VAL A 136 1.53 -15.72 -24.34
CA VAL A 136 2.35 -16.19 -23.22
C VAL A 136 2.48 -15.12 -22.13
N THR A 137 2.69 -13.86 -22.49
CA THR A 137 2.68 -12.74 -21.53
C THR A 137 1.36 -12.66 -20.78
N SER A 138 0.23 -12.85 -21.47
CA SER A 138 -1.09 -12.86 -20.83
C SER A 138 -1.31 -14.08 -19.92
N LEU A 139 -0.76 -15.24 -20.28
CA LEU A 139 -0.79 -16.46 -19.48
C LEU A 139 0.06 -16.32 -18.21
N VAL A 140 1.29 -15.79 -18.31
CA VAL A 140 2.17 -15.50 -17.16
C VAL A 140 1.46 -14.55 -16.18
N ARG A 141 0.83 -13.48 -16.70
CA ARG A 141 0.04 -12.56 -15.87
C ARG A 141 -1.14 -13.27 -15.21
N MET A 142 -1.87 -14.11 -15.94
CA MET A 142 -3.01 -14.85 -15.40
C MET A 142 -2.59 -15.78 -14.26
N TYR A 143 -1.60 -16.64 -14.50
CA TYR A 143 -1.12 -17.56 -13.45
C TYR A 143 -0.60 -16.82 -12.22
N SER A 144 0.17 -15.73 -12.42
CA SER A 144 0.69 -14.93 -11.32
C SER A 144 -0.42 -14.29 -10.48
N PHE A 145 -1.42 -13.68 -11.13
CA PHE A 145 -2.52 -13.00 -10.43
C PHE A 145 -3.54 -13.95 -9.81
N CYS A 146 -3.58 -15.21 -10.28
CA CYS A 146 -4.33 -16.29 -9.64
C CYS A 146 -3.54 -17.01 -8.53
N GLY A 147 -2.33 -16.55 -8.18
CA GLY A 147 -1.52 -17.11 -7.09
C GLY A 147 -0.69 -18.34 -7.46
N CYS A 148 -0.64 -18.73 -8.74
CA CYS A 148 0.10 -19.90 -9.23
C CYS A 148 1.44 -19.49 -9.87
N ILE A 149 2.32 -18.86 -9.09
CA ILE A 149 3.59 -18.30 -9.59
C ILE A 149 4.53 -19.36 -10.19
N LEU A 150 4.48 -20.61 -9.71
CA LEU A 150 5.27 -21.70 -10.26
C LEU A 150 4.82 -22.09 -11.67
N ASP A 151 3.51 -22.09 -11.93
CA ASP A 151 2.96 -22.33 -13.26
C ASP A 151 3.30 -21.16 -14.19
N ALA A 152 3.22 -19.93 -13.69
CA ALA A 152 3.68 -18.74 -14.42
C ALA A 152 5.17 -18.86 -14.81
N ARG A 153 6.02 -19.30 -13.88
CA ARG A 153 7.46 -19.48 -14.15
C ARG A 153 7.72 -20.55 -15.21
N LYS A 154 7.01 -21.68 -15.16
CA LYS A 154 7.13 -22.74 -16.19
C LYS A 154 6.77 -22.22 -17.57
N VAL A 155 5.68 -21.46 -17.68
CA VAL A 155 5.24 -20.87 -18.96
C VAL A 155 6.25 -19.83 -19.46
N PHE A 156 6.77 -19.00 -18.56
CA PHE A 156 7.85 -18.05 -18.87
C PHE A 156 9.12 -18.78 -19.35
N ASP A 157 9.47 -19.88 -18.69
CA ASP A 157 10.68 -20.64 -19.01
C ASP A 157 10.63 -21.37 -20.35
N GLY A 158 9.44 -21.80 -20.76
CA GLY A 158 9.22 -22.46 -22.04
C GLY A 158 9.45 -21.58 -23.27
N MET A 159 9.56 -20.26 -23.10
CA MET A 159 9.83 -19.33 -24.19
C MET A 159 11.34 -19.21 -24.47
N ASN A 160 11.73 -19.51 -25.71
CA ASN A 160 13.10 -19.37 -26.19
C ASN A 160 13.54 -17.91 -26.33
N VAL A 161 12.62 -17.03 -26.74
CA VAL A 161 12.87 -15.58 -26.87
C VAL A 161 11.93 -14.85 -25.93
N ARG A 162 12.49 -14.13 -24.97
CA ARG A 162 11.76 -13.38 -23.96
C ARG A 162 12.01 -11.91 -24.21
N ASP A 163 10.97 -11.21 -24.65
CA ASP A 163 11.03 -9.77 -24.78
C ASP A 163 10.90 -9.08 -23.41
N VAL A 164 11.07 -7.76 -23.43
CA VAL A 164 10.98 -6.93 -22.23
C VAL A 164 9.57 -7.03 -21.61
N ALA A 165 8.52 -7.14 -22.42
CA ALA A 165 7.13 -7.22 -21.95
C ALA A 165 6.84 -8.52 -21.18
N LEU A 166 7.29 -9.68 -21.68
CA LEU A 166 7.16 -10.96 -21.01
C LEU A 166 7.96 -11.00 -19.70
N SER A 167 9.17 -10.45 -19.70
CA SER A 167 10.02 -10.35 -18.51
C SER A 167 9.41 -9.43 -17.45
N ASN A 168 8.89 -8.27 -17.86
CA ASN A 168 8.16 -7.35 -16.99
C ASN A 168 6.91 -8.01 -16.38
N ALA A 169 6.19 -8.85 -17.13
CA ALA A 169 5.05 -9.61 -16.60
C ALA A 169 5.47 -10.60 -15.50
N MET A 170 6.62 -11.27 -15.65
CA MET A 170 7.14 -12.19 -14.64
C MET A 170 7.63 -11.44 -13.39
N VAL A 171 8.36 -10.33 -13.56
CA VAL A 171 8.79 -9.44 -12.47
C VAL A 171 7.58 -8.95 -11.67
N ALA A 172 6.56 -8.42 -12.35
CA ALA A 172 5.33 -7.96 -11.70
C ALA A 172 4.60 -9.10 -10.97
N GLY A 173 4.62 -10.31 -11.53
CA GLY A 173 4.06 -11.51 -10.91
C GLY A 173 4.73 -11.87 -9.59
N TYR A 174 6.06 -11.88 -9.56
CA TYR A 174 6.82 -12.12 -8.34
C TYR A 174 6.61 -11.03 -7.28
N VAL A 175 6.64 -9.76 -7.68
CA VAL A 175 6.35 -8.62 -6.79
C VAL A 175 4.95 -8.76 -6.17
N LYS A 176 3.95 -9.16 -6.96
CA LYS A 176 2.57 -9.36 -6.49
C LYS A 176 2.46 -10.46 -5.42
N MET A 177 3.31 -11.49 -5.52
CA MET A 177 3.39 -12.57 -4.53
C MET A 177 4.27 -12.24 -3.32
N GLY A 178 4.90 -11.06 -3.29
CA GLY A 178 5.80 -10.63 -2.24
C GLY A 178 7.23 -11.20 -2.34
N ASP A 179 7.53 -11.98 -3.39
CA ASP A 179 8.87 -12.54 -3.64
C ASP A 179 9.72 -11.58 -4.49
N VAL A 180 10.11 -10.46 -3.90
CA VAL A 180 10.91 -9.42 -4.58
C VAL A 180 12.33 -9.89 -4.92
N ASP A 181 12.85 -10.92 -4.27
CA ASP A 181 14.18 -11.46 -4.57
C ASP A 181 14.17 -12.27 -5.87
N SER A 182 13.14 -13.08 -6.11
CA SER A 182 12.95 -13.72 -7.41
C SER A 182 12.65 -12.71 -8.52
N ALA A 183 11.89 -11.64 -8.21
CA ALA A 183 11.68 -10.53 -9.14
C ALA A 183 13.00 -9.88 -9.56
N TRP A 184 13.91 -9.64 -8.61
CA TRP A 184 15.24 -9.09 -8.88
C TRP A 184 16.10 -10.01 -9.73
N LYS A 185 16.08 -11.33 -9.50
CA LYS A 185 16.81 -12.29 -10.34
C LYS A 185 16.37 -12.22 -11.80
N VAL A 186 15.07 -12.21 -12.05
CA VAL A 186 14.54 -12.06 -13.42
C VAL A 186 15.00 -10.74 -14.03
N PHE A 187 14.92 -9.65 -13.26
CA PHE A 187 15.34 -8.33 -13.71
C PHE A 187 16.84 -8.25 -14.07
N GLU A 188 17.72 -8.90 -13.30
CA GLU A 188 19.16 -8.97 -13.61
C GLU A 188 19.46 -9.83 -14.85
N GLU A 189 18.64 -10.84 -15.14
CA GLU A 189 18.76 -11.67 -16.35
C GLU A 189 18.31 -10.94 -17.64
N MET A 190 17.60 -9.81 -17.53
CA MET A 190 17.09 -9.08 -18.69
C MET A 190 18.23 -8.44 -19.50
N PRO A 191 18.33 -8.71 -20.83
CA PRO A 191 19.34 -8.08 -21.68
C PRO A 191 19.05 -6.59 -21.90
N GLU A 192 17.76 -6.24 -22.04
CA GLU A 192 17.28 -4.87 -22.18
C GLU A 192 16.25 -4.60 -21.09
N ARG A 193 16.26 -3.38 -20.54
CA ARG A 193 15.36 -2.94 -19.47
C ARG A 193 14.73 -1.63 -19.87
N ASP A 194 13.41 -1.55 -19.73
CA ASP A 194 12.67 -0.32 -19.95
C ASP A 194 12.27 0.32 -18.61
N LEU A 195 11.63 1.48 -18.69
CA LEU A 195 11.12 2.19 -17.52
C LEU A 195 10.18 1.31 -16.67
N ILE A 196 9.39 0.43 -17.30
CA ILE A 196 8.47 -0.47 -16.60
C ILE A 196 9.24 -1.51 -15.79
N SER A 197 10.36 -2.04 -16.32
CA SER A 197 11.24 -2.97 -15.59
C SER A 197 11.74 -2.35 -14.29
N TRP A 198 12.31 -1.14 -14.38
CA TRP A 198 12.87 -0.41 -13.23
C TRP A 198 11.79 -0.04 -12.21
N THR A 199 10.70 0.56 -12.68
CA THR A 199 9.57 0.98 -11.83
C THR A 199 8.97 -0.21 -11.07
N SER A 200 8.83 -1.37 -11.71
CA SER A 200 8.24 -2.57 -11.09
C SER A 200 9.06 -3.06 -9.90
N VAL A 201 10.39 -3.11 -10.04
CA VAL A 201 11.29 -3.56 -8.96
C VAL A 201 11.37 -2.54 -7.83
N ILE A 202 11.49 -1.25 -8.16
CA ILE A 202 11.54 -0.16 -7.16
C ILE A 202 10.24 -0.15 -6.33
N ALA A 203 9.08 -0.19 -7.00
CA ALA A 203 7.80 -0.26 -6.35
C ALA A 203 7.63 -1.54 -5.53
N GLY A 204 8.12 -2.68 -6.03
CA GLY A 204 8.10 -3.95 -5.32
C GLY A 204 8.89 -3.91 -4.01
N TYR A 205 10.14 -3.43 -4.03
CA TYR A 205 10.93 -3.28 -2.81
C TYR A 205 10.29 -2.30 -1.82
N ALA A 206 9.75 -1.18 -2.29
CA ALA A 206 9.05 -0.21 -1.44
C ALA A 206 7.83 -0.84 -0.75
N GLN A 207 7.03 -1.65 -1.47
CA GLN A 207 5.85 -2.34 -0.93
C GLN A 207 6.21 -3.45 0.07
N MET A 208 7.32 -4.14 -0.12
CA MET A 208 7.79 -5.21 0.78
C MET A 208 8.58 -4.70 2.00
N LYS A 209 8.41 -3.41 2.36
CA LYS A 209 9.11 -2.77 3.49
C LYS A 209 10.64 -2.92 3.42
N ARG A 210 11.20 -2.92 2.20
CA ARG A 210 12.64 -2.95 1.91
C ARG A 210 13.10 -1.64 1.25
N PRO A 211 12.98 -0.50 1.97
CA PRO A 211 13.17 0.82 1.37
C PRO A 211 14.62 1.10 0.96
N LYS A 212 15.62 0.45 1.59
CA LYS A 212 17.04 0.61 1.21
C LYS A 212 17.29 0.12 -0.20
N GLU A 213 16.80 -1.08 -0.51
CA GLU A 213 16.92 -1.69 -1.82
C GLU A 213 16.17 -0.88 -2.87
N ALA A 214 14.98 -0.37 -2.56
CA ALA A 214 14.25 0.52 -3.45
C ALA A 214 15.07 1.77 -3.83
N VAL A 215 15.72 2.43 -2.86
CA VAL A 215 16.60 3.58 -3.10
C VAL A 215 17.86 3.19 -3.87
N MET A 216 18.46 2.03 -3.60
CA MET A 216 19.62 1.55 -4.35
C MET A 216 19.30 1.31 -5.82
N VAL A 217 18.18 0.65 -6.10
CA VAL A 217 17.72 0.39 -7.48
C VAL A 217 17.39 1.71 -8.19
N PHE A 218 16.75 2.65 -7.50
CA PHE A 218 16.50 3.99 -8.04
C PHE A 218 17.80 4.73 -8.41
N ARG A 219 18.83 4.67 -7.56
CA ARG A 219 20.13 5.28 -7.88
C ARG A 219 20.76 4.63 -9.11
N ARG A 220 20.65 3.31 -9.28
CA ARG A 220 21.13 2.61 -10.48
C ARG A 220 20.36 3.03 -11.74
N MET A 221 19.04 3.17 -11.65
CA MET A 221 18.21 3.71 -12.74
C MET A 221 18.66 5.11 -13.18
N GLN A 222 19.00 5.99 -12.22
CA GLN A 222 19.50 7.33 -12.53
C GLN A 222 20.86 7.32 -13.25
N VAL A 223 21.76 6.39 -12.89
CA VAL A 223 23.06 6.21 -13.56
C VAL A 223 22.87 5.74 -15.01
N GLU A 224 21.82 4.96 -15.29
CA GLU A 224 21.44 4.54 -16.64
C GLU A 224 20.70 5.63 -17.44
N ASN A 225 20.60 6.85 -16.90
CA ASN A 225 19.96 8.02 -17.53
C ASN A 225 18.48 7.81 -17.90
N LEU A 226 17.79 6.91 -17.21
CA LEU A 226 16.34 6.76 -17.35
C LEU A 226 15.62 7.74 -16.43
N GLU A 227 14.66 8.47 -16.98
CA GLU A 227 13.84 9.42 -16.23
C GLU A 227 12.74 8.70 -15.42
N PRO A 228 12.71 8.84 -14.08
CA PRO A 228 11.63 8.33 -13.23
C PRO A 228 10.25 8.88 -13.63
N ASP A 229 9.26 7.99 -13.72
CA ASP A 229 7.85 8.37 -13.89
C ASP A 229 7.16 8.65 -12.55
N GLU A 230 5.86 8.99 -12.60
CA GLU A 230 5.06 9.26 -11.40
C GLU A 230 5.03 8.08 -10.42
N VAL A 231 5.01 6.84 -10.92
CA VAL A 231 4.96 5.62 -10.10
C VAL A 231 6.32 5.38 -9.44
N THR A 232 7.41 5.57 -10.17
CA THR A 232 8.77 5.51 -9.62
C THR A 232 8.93 6.55 -8.51
N VAL A 233 8.57 7.82 -8.77
CA VAL A 233 8.71 8.92 -7.81
C VAL A 233 7.91 8.63 -6.55
N LEU A 234 6.68 8.14 -6.67
CA LEU A 234 5.84 7.78 -5.53
C LEU A 234 6.48 6.67 -4.67
N ALA A 235 6.98 5.60 -5.31
CA ALA A 235 7.62 4.49 -4.62
C ALA A 235 8.88 4.93 -3.86
N VAL A 236 9.70 5.80 -4.48
CA VAL A 236 10.94 6.28 -3.87
C VAL A 236 10.64 7.29 -2.75
N LEU A 237 9.66 8.18 -2.89
CA LEU A 237 9.24 9.05 -1.79
C LEU A 237 8.78 8.25 -0.57
N SER A 238 8.01 7.17 -0.78
CA SER A 238 7.61 6.26 0.29
C SER A 238 8.82 5.57 0.93
N ALA A 239 9.79 5.12 0.13
CA ALA A 239 11.04 4.55 0.64
C ALA A 239 11.85 5.57 1.46
N CYS A 240 11.96 6.82 0.99
CA CYS A 240 12.61 7.91 1.71
C CYS A 240 11.93 8.19 3.05
N ALA A 241 10.59 8.19 3.07
CA ALA A 241 9.80 8.40 4.28
C ALA A 241 10.08 7.33 5.34
N HIS A 242 10.24 6.07 4.94
CA HIS A 242 10.59 4.97 5.84
C HIS A 242 12.05 5.01 6.31
N LEU A 243 12.96 5.56 5.50
CA LEU A 243 14.38 5.69 5.85
C LEU A 243 14.71 6.98 6.60
N GLY A 244 13.78 7.93 6.70
CA GLY A 244 14.06 9.28 7.18
C GLY A 244 15.03 10.06 6.26
N SER A 245 15.07 9.73 4.96
CA SER A 245 16.03 10.24 3.99
C SER A 245 15.60 11.61 3.43
N ALA A 246 15.77 12.66 4.24
CA ALA A 246 15.37 14.03 3.90
C ALA A 246 16.15 14.61 2.71
N GLU A 247 17.43 14.23 2.52
CA GLU A 247 18.27 14.75 1.44
C GLU A 247 17.81 14.20 0.08
N LEU A 248 17.67 12.88 -0.05
CA LEU A 248 17.14 12.27 -1.26
C LEU A 248 15.73 12.75 -1.56
N GLY A 249 14.87 12.84 -0.54
CA GLY A 249 13.53 13.40 -0.66
C GLY A 249 13.53 14.83 -1.21
N ALA A 250 14.46 15.68 -0.77
CA ALA A 250 14.61 17.03 -1.30
C ALA A 250 15.11 17.06 -2.76
N ARG A 251 15.99 16.13 -3.16
CA ARG A 251 16.39 15.99 -4.57
C ARG A 251 15.22 15.58 -5.46
N ILE A 252 14.39 14.64 -4.99
CA ILE A 252 13.18 14.21 -5.69
C ILE A 252 12.16 15.35 -5.77
N HIS A 253 12.00 16.14 -4.71
CA HIS A 253 11.16 17.35 -4.75
C HIS A 253 11.62 18.33 -5.84
N ASN A 254 12.91 18.63 -5.92
CA ASN A 254 13.45 19.49 -6.97
C ASN A 254 13.24 18.88 -8.37
N TYR A 255 13.37 17.56 -8.51
CA TYR A 255 13.07 16.84 -9.75
C TYR A 255 11.60 16.97 -10.14
N MET A 256 10.67 16.78 -9.20
CA MET A 256 9.23 16.97 -9.43
C MET A 256 8.88 18.38 -9.90
N GLN A 257 9.55 19.41 -9.38
CA GLN A 257 9.36 20.79 -9.82
C GLN A 257 9.81 20.99 -11.28
N LYS A 258 10.95 20.40 -11.66
CA LYS A 258 11.49 20.49 -13.04
C LYS A 258 10.59 19.83 -14.08
N LEU A 259 9.98 18.68 -13.75
CA LEU A 259 9.09 17.95 -14.67
C LEU A 259 7.62 18.38 -14.63
N GLY A 260 7.27 19.41 -13.85
CA GLY A 260 5.89 19.88 -13.74
C GLY A 260 4.95 18.93 -12.98
N PHE A 261 5.50 18.00 -12.18
CA PHE A 261 4.75 17.12 -11.30
C PHE A 261 4.16 17.85 -10.08
N SER A 262 4.52 19.11 -9.86
CA SER A 262 4.02 19.94 -8.76
C SER A 262 2.49 20.12 -8.73
N ARG A 263 1.78 19.86 -9.85
CA ARG A 263 0.31 19.89 -9.91
C ARG A 263 -0.35 18.56 -9.51
N LYS A 264 0.42 17.48 -9.33
CA LYS A 264 -0.09 16.14 -9.05
C LYS A 264 -0.31 15.95 -7.56
N LEU A 265 -1.58 15.91 -7.15
CA LEU A 265 -1.99 15.87 -5.75
C LEU A 265 -1.43 14.67 -4.99
N HIS A 266 -1.41 13.48 -5.59
CA HIS A 266 -0.87 12.27 -4.96
C HIS A 266 0.64 12.33 -4.69
N LEU A 267 1.42 12.93 -5.60
CA LEU A 267 2.86 13.10 -5.40
C LEU A 267 3.17 14.13 -4.31
N ASN A 268 2.40 15.23 -4.26
CA ASN A 268 2.56 16.21 -3.19
C ASN A 268 2.17 15.63 -1.82
N ASN A 269 1.12 14.79 -1.74
CA ASN A 269 0.77 14.10 -0.49
C ASN A 269 1.91 13.18 -0.02
N ALA A 270 2.51 12.40 -0.93
CA ALA A 270 3.67 11.56 -0.61
C ALA A 270 4.89 12.38 -0.19
N LEU A 271 5.05 13.58 -0.76
CA LEU A 271 6.12 14.50 -0.39
C LEU A 271 5.93 15.10 1.00
N ILE A 272 4.69 15.44 1.39
CA ILE A 272 4.34 15.87 2.75
C ILE A 272 4.66 14.75 3.74
N ASP A 273 4.21 13.51 3.48
CA ASP A 273 4.49 12.34 4.33
C ASP A 273 5.99 12.10 4.48
N MET A 274 6.74 12.16 3.38
CA MET A 274 8.19 12.01 3.37
C MET A 274 8.88 13.07 4.23
N TYR A 275 8.57 14.35 4.06
CA TYR A 275 9.19 15.41 4.87
C TYR A 275 8.80 15.31 6.34
N ALA A 276 7.54 14.99 6.64
CA ALA A 276 7.08 14.84 8.02
C ALA A 276 7.82 13.68 8.73
N LYS A 277 7.89 12.50 8.11
CA LYS A 277 8.59 11.33 8.67
C LYS A 277 10.11 11.47 8.70
N SER A 278 10.69 12.27 7.82
CA SER A 278 12.13 12.58 7.81
C SER A 278 12.51 13.73 8.75
N GLY A 279 11.67 14.05 9.74
CA GLY A 279 11.97 15.08 10.75
C GLY A 279 11.87 16.53 10.27
N SER A 280 11.42 16.79 9.03
CA SER A 280 11.39 18.13 8.41
C SER A 280 9.96 18.69 8.32
N ILE A 281 9.26 18.82 9.45
CA ILE A 281 7.85 19.26 9.49
C ILE A 281 7.61 20.62 8.84
N ARG A 282 8.56 21.55 8.95
CA ARG A 282 8.48 22.86 8.28
C ARG A 282 8.41 22.74 6.76
N LYS A 283 9.21 21.86 6.15
CA LYS A 283 9.17 21.63 4.69
C LYS A 283 7.87 20.95 4.27
N ALA A 284 7.33 20.05 5.10
CA ALA A 284 6.00 19.48 4.87
C ALA A 284 4.92 20.57 4.84
N LEU A 285 4.94 21.52 5.80
CA LEU A 285 4.05 22.68 5.81
C LEU A 285 4.25 23.59 4.59
N ASP A 286 5.49 23.82 4.15
CA ASP A 286 5.78 24.62 2.96
C ASP A 286 5.14 24.00 1.70
N VAL A 287 5.27 22.67 1.53
CA VAL A 287 4.59 21.94 0.44
C VAL A 287 3.08 22.07 0.58
N PHE A 288 2.52 21.79 1.76
CA PHE A 288 1.08 21.89 2.02
C PHE A 288 0.51 23.28 1.69
N ARG A 289 1.21 24.35 2.06
CA ARG A 289 0.81 25.75 1.79
C ARG A 289 0.88 26.09 0.30
N SER A 290 1.84 25.51 -0.43
CA SER A 290 2.00 25.73 -1.87
C SER A 290 0.89 25.08 -2.73
N MET A 291 0.18 24.08 -2.20
CA MET A 291 -0.87 23.37 -2.93
C MET A 291 -2.13 24.23 -3.10
N LYS A 292 -2.65 24.34 -4.33
CA LYS A 292 -3.91 25.03 -4.61
C LYS A 292 -5.13 24.19 -4.25
N GLU A 293 -5.07 22.91 -4.57
CA GLU A 293 -6.10 21.92 -4.28
C GLU A 293 -5.62 20.99 -3.18
N ARG A 294 -6.49 20.73 -2.19
CA ARG A 294 -6.20 19.86 -1.05
C ARG A 294 -7.37 18.90 -0.88
N SER A 295 -7.08 17.61 -0.88
CA SER A 295 -8.09 16.58 -0.62
C SER A 295 -8.09 16.20 0.86
N VAL A 296 -9.05 15.37 1.27
CA VAL A 296 -9.06 14.76 2.61
C VAL A 296 -7.70 14.15 2.96
N ILE A 297 -7.07 13.46 2.00
CA ILE A 297 -5.75 12.82 2.18
C ILE A 297 -4.67 13.87 2.48
N THR A 298 -4.69 15.02 1.80
CA THR A 298 -3.71 16.09 2.02
C THR A 298 -3.77 16.63 3.45
N TRP A 299 -4.99 16.92 3.94
CA TRP A 299 -5.21 17.39 5.32
C TRP A 299 -4.85 16.33 6.35
N THR A 300 -5.33 15.09 6.17
CA THR A 300 -5.03 13.96 7.07
C THR A 300 -3.52 13.70 7.16
N THR A 301 -2.79 13.77 6.04
CA THR A 301 -1.33 13.58 6.02
C THR A 301 -0.62 14.67 6.81
N MET A 302 -1.05 15.94 6.68
CA MET A 302 -0.47 17.05 7.44
C MET A 302 -0.77 16.94 8.94
N ILE A 303 -2.02 16.62 9.31
CA ILE A 303 -2.43 16.38 10.72
C ILE A 303 -1.60 15.24 11.33
N SER A 304 -1.44 14.13 10.61
CA SER A 304 -0.62 12.99 11.04
C SER A 304 0.85 13.37 11.19
N GLY A 305 1.38 14.19 10.28
CA GLY A 305 2.73 14.72 10.37
C GLY A 305 2.96 15.59 11.60
N LEU A 306 2.01 16.48 11.93
CA LEU A 306 2.07 17.29 13.15
C LEU A 306 1.96 16.43 14.41
N ALA A 307 1.09 15.41 14.39
CA ALA A 307 0.95 14.44 15.47
C ALA A 307 2.26 13.69 15.76
N LEU A 308 2.98 13.26 14.71
CA LEU A 308 4.27 12.57 14.84
C LEU A 308 5.34 13.45 15.52
N HIS A 309 5.25 14.77 15.36
CA HIS A 309 6.16 15.74 15.97
C HIS A 309 5.70 16.21 17.36
N GLY A 310 4.61 15.66 17.90
CA GLY A 310 4.04 16.07 19.19
C GLY A 310 3.36 17.45 19.16
N LEU A 311 3.11 18.01 17.97
CA LEU A 311 2.53 19.33 17.77
C LEU A 311 0.99 19.26 17.78
N GLY A 312 0.44 18.75 18.88
CA GLY A 312 -0.99 18.42 18.99
C GLY A 312 -1.94 19.62 18.81
N ARG A 313 -1.55 20.80 19.29
CA ARG A 313 -2.36 22.03 19.11
C ARG A 313 -2.41 22.47 17.65
N GLU A 314 -1.27 22.44 16.97
CA GLU A 314 -1.17 22.78 15.54
C GLU A 314 -1.93 21.76 14.68
N ALA A 315 -1.94 20.47 15.08
CA ALA A 315 -2.75 19.44 14.45
C ALA A 315 -4.26 19.75 14.57
N SER A 316 -4.71 20.24 15.73
CA SER A 316 -6.10 20.71 15.92
C SER A 316 -6.44 21.94 15.10
N GLU A 317 -5.53 22.92 15.02
CA GLU A 317 -5.72 24.08 14.14
C GLU A 317 -5.85 23.65 12.68
N MET A 318 -5.04 22.67 12.25
CA MET A 318 -5.11 22.10 10.90
C MET A 318 -6.44 21.37 10.65
N PHE A 319 -6.98 20.66 11.65
CA PHE A 319 -8.30 20.04 11.59
C PHE A 319 -9.41 21.10 11.45
N SER A 320 -9.40 22.16 12.26
CA SER A 320 -10.38 23.25 12.14
C SER A 320 -10.31 23.98 10.80
N GLN A 321 -9.10 24.15 10.25
CA GLN A 321 -8.91 24.70 8.89
C GLN A 321 -9.48 23.77 7.81
N MET A 322 -9.34 22.45 7.95
CA MET A 322 -9.94 21.47 7.06
C MET A 322 -11.46 21.58 7.03
N GLU A 323 -12.10 21.72 8.20
CA GLU A 323 -13.54 21.91 8.31
C GLU A 323 -14.00 23.25 7.72
N SER A 324 -13.24 24.33 7.99
CA SER A 324 -13.49 25.65 7.42
C SER A 324 -13.38 25.66 5.89
N ALA A 325 -12.54 24.79 5.33
CA ALA A 325 -12.43 24.56 3.89
C ALA A 325 -13.53 23.62 3.33
N LEU A 326 -14.53 23.25 4.15
CA LEU A 326 -15.63 22.35 3.81
C LEU A 326 -15.18 20.94 3.36
N VAL A 327 -13.98 20.54 3.76
CA VAL A 327 -13.47 19.18 3.50
C VAL A 327 -13.87 18.30 4.67
N LYS A 328 -14.74 17.31 4.42
CA LYS A 328 -15.25 16.43 5.48
C LYS A 328 -14.15 15.50 6.01
N PRO A 329 -13.91 15.46 7.34
CA PRO A 329 -13.07 14.46 7.97
C PRO A 329 -13.58 13.04 7.71
N ASN A 330 -12.66 12.08 7.66
CA ASN A 330 -12.96 10.65 7.59
C ASN A 330 -12.37 9.92 8.80
N GLU A 331 -12.59 8.61 8.89
CA GLU A 331 -12.07 7.74 9.95
C GLU A 331 -10.56 7.92 10.18
N ILE A 332 -9.77 7.96 9.10
CA ILE A 332 -8.31 8.12 9.18
C ILE A 332 -7.92 9.49 9.76
N THR A 333 -8.71 10.53 9.48
CA THR A 333 -8.50 11.87 10.03
C THR A 333 -8.70 11.88 11.55
N PHE A 334 -9.69 11.14 12.05
CA PHE A 334 -9.92 11.03 13.50
C PHE A 334 -8.84 10.21 14.20
N ILE A 335 -8.31 9.16 13.57
CA ILE A 335 -7.12 8.46 14.08
C ILE A 335 -5.93 9.44 14.21
N ALA A 336 -5.70 10.27 13.19
CA ALA A 336 -4.60 11.23 13.18
C ALA A 336 -4.72 12.28 14.30
N ILE A 337 -5.91 12.86 14.50
CA ILE A 337 -6.11 13.89 15.54
C ILE A 337 -6.09 13.30 16.96
N LEU A 338 -6.62 12.10 17.16
CA LEU A 338 -6.55 11.40 18.45
C LEU A 338 -5.12 11.00 18.79
N SER A 339 -4.33 10.56 17.79
CA SER A 339 -2.89 10.32 17.96
C SER A 339 -2.15 11.60 18.34
N ALA A 340 -2.51 12.75 17.73
CA ALA A 340 -1.95 14.05 18.07
C ALA A 340 -2.25 14.43 19.53
N CYS A 341 -3.48 14.16 20.00
CA CYS A 341 -3.86 14.36 21.39
C CYS A 341 -3.04 13.45 22.30
N SER A 342 -2.90 12.17 21.96
CA SER A 342 -2.10 11.19 22.73
C SER A 342 -0.66 11.65 22.91
N HIS A 343 0.03 11.98 21.80
CA HIS A 343 1.44 12.37 21.84
C HIS A 343 1.68 13.69 22.57
N ALA A 344 0.70 14.61 22.56
CA ALA A 344 0.78 15.89 23.25
C ALA A 344 0.17 15.88 24.67
N GLY A 345 -0.40 14.76 25.13
CA GLY A 345 -1.06 14.64 26.43
C GLY A 345 -2.33 15.49 26.57
N LEU A 346 -3.03 15.80 25.47
CA LEU A 346 -4.20 16.69 25.44
C LEU A 346 -5.49 15.90 25.71
N VAL A 347 -5.66 15.42 26.94
CA VAL A 347 -6.73 14.48 27.33
C VAL A 347 -8.14 15.02 27.04
N GLU A 348 -8.47 16.23 27.50
CA GLU A 348 -9.81 16.82 27.31
C GLU A 348 -10.15 16.99 25.83
N MET A 349 -9.15 17.34 25.03
CA MET A 349 -9.31 17.50 23.59
C MET A 349 -9.52 16.16 22.89
N GLY A 350 -8.78 15.12 23.30
CA GLY A 350 -9.00 13.75 22.82
C GLY A 350 -10.41 13.25 23.11
N ARG A 351 -10.90 13.42 24.35
CA ARG A 351 -12.29 13.09 24.72
C ARG A 351 -13.30 13.85 23.84
N TRP A 352 -13.06 15.14 23.60
CA TRP A 352 -13.90 15.95 22.74
C TRP A 352 -13.95 15.41 21.31
N TYR A 353 -12.81 15.14 20.66
CA TYR A 353 -12.80 14.60 19.29
C TYR A 353 -13.43 13.20 19.21
N PHE A 354 -13.18 12.34 20.19
CA PHE A 354 -13.73 10.99 20.24
C PHE A 354 -15.26 10.98 20.38
N ASN A 355 -15.84 11.92 21.12
CA ASN A 355 -17.30 12.04 21.22
C ASN A 355 -17.90 12.71 19.97
N ASN A 356 -17.25 13.74 19.43
CA ASN A 356 -17.77 14.48 18.28
C ASN A 356 -17.70 13.70 16.96
N MET A 357 -16.82 12.72 16.80
CA MET A 357 -16.76 11.91 15.58
C MET A 357 -18.11 11.24 15.26
N ALA A 358 -18.79 10.70 16.27
CA ALA A 358 -20.10 10.07 16.11
C ALA A 358 -21.22 11.11 16.05
N LEU A 359 -21.20 12.09 16.96
CA LEU A 359 -22.29 13.06 17.13
C LEU A 359 -22.40 14.06 15.96
N GLN A 360 -21.27 14.57 15.45
CA GLN A 360 -21.26 15.63 14.44
C GLN A 360 -20.93 15.12 13.03
N HIS A 361 -20.10 14.07 12.92
CA HIS A 361 -19.64 13.57 11.62
C HIS A 361 -20.27 12.24 11.20
N GLY A 362 -21.04 11.60 12.08
CA GLY A 362 -21.67 10.30 11.81
C GLY A 362 -20.65 9.16 11.62
N ILE A 363 -19.42 9.33 12.13
CA ILE A 363 -18.35 8.35 12.02
C ILE A 363 -18.36 7.50 13.30
N GLN A 364 -18.64 6.22 13.15
CA GLN A 364 -18.66 5.29 14.28
C GLN A 364 -17.22 4.93 14.71
N PRO A 365 -16.90 4.97 16.02
CA PRO A 365 -15.59 4.57 16.52
C PRO A 365 -15.23 3.12 16.16
N LYS A 366 -14.05 2.95 15.58
CA LYS A 366 -13.41 1.64 15.26
C LYS A 366 -12.27 1.34 16.23
N VAL A 367 -11.77 0.11 16.19
CA VAL A 367 -10.71 -0.41 17.07
C VAL A 367 -9.52 0.55 17.15
N GLU A 368 -9.12 1.15 16.03
CA GLU A 368 -7.99 2.08 15.95
C GLU A 368 -8.25 3.39 16.71
N HIS A 369 -9.48 3.88 16.71
CA HIS A 369 -9.86 5.11 17.44
C HIS A 369 -9.83 4.88 18.95
N TYR A 370 -10.35 3.73 19.40
CA TYR A 370 -10.25 3.33 20.80
C TYR A 370 -8.78 3.12 21.20
N GLY A 371 -7.97 2.50 20.35
CA GLY A 371 -6.53 2.35 20.59
C GLY A 371 -5.83 3.69 20.84
N CYS A 372 -6.15 4.72 20.05
CA CYS A 372 -5.60 6.07 20.27
C CYS A 372 -6.07 6.69 21.60
N MET A 373 -7.33 6.51 21.98
CA MET A 373 -7.87 7.01 23.25
C MET A 373 -7.28 6.28 24.46
N ILE A 374 -7.11 4.96 24.37
CA ILE A 374 -6.53 4.14 25.43
C ILE A 374 -5.05 4.48 25.62
N ASP A 375 -4.31 4.70 24.52
CA ASP A 375 -2.93 5.21 24.59
C ASP A 375 -2.86 6.60 25.25
N LEU A 376 -3.75 7.52 24.88
CA LEU A 376 -3.84 8.86 25.49
C LEU A 376 -4.12 8.80 27.00
N LEU A 377 -5.17 8.06 27.40
CA LEU A 377 -5.56 7.91 28.81
C LEU A 377 -4.48 7.19 29.61
N GLY A 378 -3.93 6.12 29.06
CA GLY A 378 -2.86 5.32 29.66
C GLY A 378 -1.61 6.16 29.93
N ARG A 379 -1.12 6.92 28.94
CA ARG A 379 0.02 7.83 29.10
C ARG A 379 -0.23 8.90 30.15
N ALA A 380 -1.45 9.45 30.19
CA ALA A 380 -1.84 10.48 31.14
C ALA A 380 -2.15 9.96 32.56
N GLY A 381 -2.14 8.64 32.79
CA GLY A 381 -2.34 8.02 34.11
C GLY A 381 -3.79 7.71 34.47
N TYR A 382 -4.73 7.89 33.54
CA TYR A 382 -6.14 7.54 33.72
C TYR A 382 -6.36 6.04 33.47
N LEU A 383 -5.63 5.17 34.17
CA LEU A 383 -5.62 3.72 33.93
C LEU A 383 -7.00 3.07 34.11
N GLN A 384 -7.74 3.48 35.14
CA GLN A 384 -9.08 2.97 35.40
C GLN A 384 -10.06 3.33 34.26
N GLU A 385 -10.00 4.57 33.77
CA GLU A 385 -10.81 5.02 32.63
C GLU A 385 -10.42 4.28 31.35
N ALA A 386 -9.12 4.08 31.12
CA ALA A 386 -8.61 3.30 29.99
C ALA A 386 -9.12 1.85 30.03
N TRP A 387 -9.13 1.22 31.22
CA TRP A 387 -9.64 -0.13 31.43
C TRP A 387 -11.16 -0.22 31.21
N GLU A 388 -11.92 0.73 31.73
CA GLU A 388 -13.36 0.82 31.50
C GLU A 388 -13.69 1.00 30.02
N LEU A 389 -12.90 1.83 29.33
CA LEU A 389 -13.05 2.06 27.90
C LEU A 389 -12.84 0.77 27.09
N VAL A 390 -11.84 -0.06 27.45
CA VAL A 390 -11.58 -1.38 26.83
C VAL A 390 -12.77 -2.31 27.03
N ARG A 391 -13.31 -2.38 28.25
CA ARG A 391 -14.47 -3.23 28.58
C ARG A 391 -15.76 -2.78 27.88
N GLY A 392 -15.89 -1.48 27.59
CA GLY A 392 -17.04 -0.89 26.91
C GLY A 392 -17.00 -0.97 25.39
N MET A 393 -15.93 -1.53 24.79
CA MET A 393 -15.82 -1.62 23.33
C MET A 393 -16.82 -2.63 22.73
N PRO A 394 -17.39 -2.35 21.54
CA PRO A 394 -18.30 -3.27 20.86
C PRO A 394 -17.58 -4.42 20.12
N PHE A 395 -16.27 -4.55 20.29
CA PHE A 395 -15.40 -5.53 19.62
C PHE A 395 -14.24 -5.94 20.54
N GLU A 396 -13.57 -7.03 20.21
CA GLU A 396 -12.40 -7.50 20.95
C GLU A 396 -11.19 -6.57 20.75
N ALA A 397 -10.44 -6.36 21.83
CA ALA A 397 -9.22 -5.57 21.82
C ALA A 397 -8.11 -6.29 21.04
N ASN A 398 -7.45 -5.57 20.14
CA ASN A 398 -6.32 -6.08 19.37
C ASN A 398 -4.98 -5.91 20.13
N ALA A 399 -3.89 -6.42 19.55
CA ALA A 399 -2.57 -6.36 20.17
C ALA A 399 -2.08 -4.92 20.42
N ALA A 400 -2.46 -3.95 19.57
CA ALA A 400 -2.07 -2.56 19.77
C ALA A 400 -2.67 -1.98 21.07
N ILE A 401 -3.97 -2.25 21.33
CA ILE A 401 -4.65 -1.78 22.54
C ILE A 401 -4.02 -2.38 23.80
N TRP A 402 -3.80 -3.70 23.82
CA TRP A 402 -3.16 -4.36 24.95
C TRP A 402 -1.71 -3.91 25.14
N GLY A 403 -1.00 -3.66 24.05
CA GLY A 403 0.34 -3.05 24.07
C GLY A 403 0.34 -1.66 24.71
N SER A 404 -0.63 -0.81 24.38
CA SER A 404 -0.80 0.51 25.00
C SER A 404 -1.07 0.43 26.51
N LEU A 405 -1.91 -0.50 26.95
CA LEU A 405 -2.16 -0.73 28.39
C LEU A 405 -0.92 -1.25 29.10
N LEU A 406 -0.20 -2.22 28.52
CA LEU A 406 1.05 -2.75 29.08
C LEU A 406 2.11 -1.64 29.22
N ALA A 407 2.21 -0.76 28.22
CA ALA A 407 3.09 0.40 28.26
C ALA A 407 2.67 1.39 29.36
N ALA A 408 1.37 1.67 29.49
CA ALA A 408 0.83 2.55 30.53
C ALA A 408 1.07 1.97 31.94
N SER A 409 0.86 0.66 32.13
CA SER A 409 1.20 -0.08 33.35
C SER A 409 2.68 0.05 33.70
N ASN A 410 3.58 -0.03 32.71
CA ASN A 410 5.01 0.19 32.95
C ASN A 410 5.34 1.62 33.38
N ILE A 411 4.67 2.63 32.79
CA ILE A 411 4.89 4.03 33.13
C ILE A 411 4.42 4.32 34.56
N HIS A 412 3.25 3.80 34.94
CA HIS A 412 2.57 4.16 36.19
C HIS A 412 2.76 3.14 37.32
N GLY A 413 3.29 1.97 37.03
CA GLY A 413 3.59 0.92 38.00
C GLY A 413 2.43 0.03 38.41
N ASP A 414 1.46 -0.17 37.51
CA ASP A 414 0.31 -1.04 37.74
C ASP A 414 0.63 -2.46 37.26
N THR A 415 1.12 -3.30 38.18
CA THR A 415 1.52 -4.68 37.90
C THR A 415 0.35 -5.56 37.48
N ASP A 416 -0.82 -5.36 38.08
CA ASP A 416 -2.01 -6.21 37.83
C ASP A 416 -2.55 -5.98 36.42
N LEU A 417 -2.68 -4.71 36.02
CA LEU A 417 -3.07 -4.35 34.65
C LEU A 417 -2.00 -4.80 33.64
N GLY A 418 -0.72 -4.72 34.01
CA GLY A 418 0.40 -5.16 33.18
C GLY A 418 0.39 -6.67 32.93
N GLU A 419 0.17 -7.47 33.96
CA GLU A 419 0.06 -8.93 33.84
C GLU A 419 -1.13 -9.32 32.97
N HIS A 420 -2.29 -8.71 33.20
CA HIS A 420 -3.49 -8.98 32.40
C HIS A 420 -3.29 -8.62 30.93
N ALA A 421 -2.71 -7.45 30.65
CA ALA A 421 -2.41 -7.03 29.28
C ALA A 421 -1.45 -7.99 28.58
N LEU A 422 -0.41 -8.49 29.28
CA LEU A 422 0.50 -9.49 28.70
C LEU A 422 -0.21 -10.80 28.38
N GLN A 423 -1.05 -11.32 29.29
CA GLN A 423 -1.78 -12.57 29.05
C GLN A 423 -2.60 -12.50 27.74
N GLN A 424 -3.23 -11.36 27.47
CA GLN A 424 -3.94 -11.13 26.21
C GLN A 424 -2.98 -11.04 25.01
N LEU A 425 -1.85 -10.33 25.14
CA LEU A 425 -0.82 -10.23 24.10
C LEU A 425 -0.17 -11.58 23.78
N MET A 426 -0.05 -12.49 24.73
CA MET A 426 0.50 -13.83 24.50
C MET A 426 -0.42 -14.68 23.62
N MET A 427 -1.73 -14.48 23.72
CA MET A 427 -2.71 -15.15 22.86
C MET A 427 -2.72 -14.56 21.45
N LEU A 428 -2.57 -13.23 21.34
CA LEU A 428 -2.64 -12.51 20.06
C LEU A 428 -1.33 -12.53 19.27
N GLU A 429 -0.19 -12.40 19.95
CA GLU A 429 1.14 -12.28 19.37
C GLU A 429 2.18 -13.12 20.15
N PRO A 430 2.07 -14.45 20.14
CA PRO A 430 2.92 -15.33 20.95
C PRO A 430 4.42 -15.18 20.65
N HIS A 431 4.77 -14.74 19.44
CA HIS A 431 6.14 -14.58 18.97
C HIS A 431 6.72 -13.16 19.14
N ASN A 432 5.98 -12.22 19.72
CA ASN A 432 6.44 -10.84 19.89
C ASN A 432 7.30 -10.71 21.16
N SER A 433 8.62 -10.74 20.99
CA SER A 433 9.60 -10.59 22.07
C SER A 433 9.49 -9.28 22.88
N GLY A 434 8.95 -8.22 22.28
CA GLY A 434 8.80 -6.91 22.93
C GLY A 434 7.84 -6.97 24.13
N ASN A 435 6.74 -7.70 23.99
CA ASN A 435 5.70 -7.83 25.02
C ASN A 435 6.26 -8.48 26.30
N TYR A 436 6.99 -9.59 26.15
CA TYR A 436 7.66 -10.27 27.26
C TYR A 436 8.74 -9.41 27.92
N THR A 437 9.54 -8.71 27.10
CA THR A 437 10.61 -7.83 27.60
C THR A 437 10.02 -6.69 28.45
N LEU A 438 8.88 -6.13 28.02
CA LEU A 438 8.23 -5.03 28.74
C LEU A 438 7.72 -5.47 30.12
N LEU A 439 7.01 -6.60 30.24
CA LEU A 439 6.57 -7.07 31.57
C LEU A 439 7.75 -7.49 32.46
N SER A 440 8.78 -8.13 31.90
CA SER A 440 10.00 -8.45 32.65
C SER A 440 10.63 -7.19 33.25
N ASN A 441 10.61 -6.07 32.51
CA ASN A 441 11.09 -4.78 33.00
C ASN A 441 10.17 -4.18 34.07
N ILE A 442 8.84 -4.32 33.95
CA ILE A 442 7.88 -3.91 34.98
C ILE A 442 8.22 -4.63 36.29
N TYR A 443 8.25 -5.97 36.30
CA TYR A 443 8.55 -6.72 37.52
C TYR A 443 9.90 -6.34 38.13
N ALA A 444 10.94 -6.18 37.30
CA ALA A 444 12.26 -5.76 37.79
C ALA A 444 12.23 -4.35 38.40
N ALA A 445 11.53 -3.40 37.79
CA ALA A 445 11.39 -2.02 38.28
C ALA A 445 10.67 -1.91 39.62
N PHE A 446 9.80 -2.87 39.94
CA PHE A 446 9.05 -2.94 41.22
C PHE A 446 9.59 -4.01 42.18
N GLY A 447 10.83 -4.50 41.97
CA GLY A 447 11.51 -5.41 42.89
C GLY A 447 11.16 -6.90 42.77
N GLY A 448 10.28 -7.27 41.83
CA GLY A 448 9.90 -8.66 41.50
C GLY A 448 10.93 -9.36 40.60
N TRP A 449 12.14 -9.59 41.11
CA TRP A 449 13.21 -10.21 40.33
C TRP A 449 12.93 -11.67 39.95
N ASP A 450 12.20 -12.40 40.80
CA ASP A 450 11.81 -13.79 40.56
C ASP A 450 10.80 -13.89 39.42
N GLU A 451 9.74 -13.06 39.44
CA GLU A 451 8.73 -12.95 38.39
C GLU A 451 9.35 -12.50 37.06
N SER A 452 10.24 -11.51 37.11
CA SER A 452 11.01 -11.08 35.94
C SER A 452 11.86 -12.23 35.35
N GLY A 453 12.48 -13.04 36.22
CA GLY A 453 13.21 -14.25 35.85
C GLY A 453 12.32 -15.30 35.19
N MET A 454 11.12 -15.52 35.72
CA MET A 454 10.13 -16.46 35.16
C MET A 454 9.67 -16.05 33.75
N VAL A 455 9.35 -14.76 33.54
CA VAL A 455 8.95 -14.25 32.21
C VAL A 455 10.07 -14.45 31.19
N ARG A 456 11.33 -14.15 31.55
CA ARG A 456 12.50 -14.36 30.67
C ARG A 456 12.76 -15.83 30.39
N LYS A 457 12.56 -16.70 31.38
CA LYS A 457 12.68 -18.16 31.20
C LYS A 457 11.62 -18.66 30.22
N PHE A 458 10.36 -18.29 30.42
CA PHE A 458 9.26 -18.67 29.53
C PHE A 458 9.50 -18.22 28.08
N MET A 459 9.98 -16.99 27.88
CA MET A 459 10.36 -16.48 26.55
C MET A 459 11.42 -17.36 25.86
N ARG A 460 12.42 -17.85 26.61
CA ARG A 460 13.43 -18.79 26.09
C ARG A 460 12.84 -20.16 25.78
N ASP A 461 12.04 -20.69 26.70
CA ASP A 461 11.45 -22.04 26.59
C ASP A 461 10.45 -22.13 25.42
N THR A 462 9.81 -21.01 25.06
CA THR A 462 8.90 -20.91 23.91
C THR A 462 9.60 -20.56 22.58
N GLY A 463 10.94 -20.42 22.59
CA GLY A 463 11.73 -20.14 21.38
C GLY A 463 11.61 -18.70 20.85
N VAL A 464 11.03 -17.79 21.63
CA VAL A 464 10.89 -16.38 21.25
C VAL A 464 12.25 -15.68 21.39
N LYS A 465 12.83 -15.27 20.27
CA LYS A 465 14.12 -14.56 20.25
C LYS A 465 13.91 -13.06 20.35
N LYS A 466 14.71 -12.39 21.20
CA LYS A 466 14.77 -10.93 21.27
C LYS A 466 15.24 -10.39 19.92
N MET A 467 14.38 -9.62 19.26
CA MET A 467 14.76 -8.91 18.04
C MET A 467 15.55 -7.66 18.44
N PRO A 468 16.81 -7.50 17.97
CA PRO A 468 17.56 -6.27 18.23
C PRO A 468 16.82 -5.10 17.57
N GLY A 469 16.61 -4.03 18.32
CA GLY A 469 16.10 -2.78 17.76
C GLY A 469 17.07 -2.23 16.71
N GLY A 470 16.55 -1.72 15.61
CA GLY A 470 17.35 -1.15 14.54
C GLY A 470 16.88 0.26 14.17
N SER A 471 17.83 1.15 13.94
CA SER A 471 17.58 2.49 13.39
C SER A 471 18.43 2.73 12.15
N PHE A 472 18.00 3.71 11.34
CA PHE A 472 18.67 4.09 10.11
C PHE A 472 18.82 5.60 10.06
N ILE A 473 19.92 6.06 9.50
CA ILE A 473 20.15 7.48 9.21
C ILE A 473 20.92 7.61 7.90
N GLU A 474 20.62 8.64 7.12
CA GLU A 474 21.42 9.00 5.96
C GLU A 474 22.42 10.10 6.33
N VAL A 475 23.71 9.84 6.11
CA VAL A 475 24.79 10.81 6.26
C VAL A 475 25.62 10.80 4.98
N ASN A 476 25.86 11.97 4.39
CA ASN A 476 26.65 12.11 3.16
C ASN A 476 26.17 11.18 2.02
N ASN A 477 24.86 11.08 1.80
CA ASN A 477 24.23 10.19 0.82
C ASN A 477 24.42 8.68 1.05
N ARG A 478 24.89 8.25 2.21
CA ARG A 478 24.98 6.83 2.59
C ARG A 478 23.99 6.55 3.70
N VAL A 479 23.20 5.48 3.56
CA VAL A 479 22.32 5.02 4.63
C VAL A 479 23.12 4.13 5.59
N HIS A 480 23.27 4.58 6.82
CA HIS A 480 23.90 3.86 7.93
C HIS A 480 22.83 3.13 8.73
N GLN A 481 23.13 1.91 9.16
CA GLN A 481 22.26 1.10 10.02
C GLN A 481 22.92 0.93 11.38
N PHE A 482 22.13 1.08 12.43
CA PHE A 482 22.55 0.86 13.79
C PHE A 482 21.60 -0.15 14.41
N ASN A 483 22.12 -1.32 14.78
CA ASN A 483 21.36 -2.31 15.52
C ASN A 483 21.81 -2.28 16.99
N ALA A 484 20.88 -2.51 17.92
CA ALA A 484 21.20 -2.58 19.33
C ALA A 484 22.25 -3.69 19.60
N GLY A 485 23.38 -3.32 20.19
CA GLY A 485 24.51 -4.22 20.48
C GLY A 485 25.49 -4.43 19.31
N ASP A 486 25.27 -3.80 18.16
CA ASP A 486 26.16 -3.90 16.99
C ASP A 486 27.33 -2.92 17.10
N THR A 487 28.56 -3.44 17.02
CA THR A 487 29.81 -2.67 17.07
C THR A 487 30.54 -2.64 15.72
N SER A 488 29.94 -3.17 14.66
CA SER A 488 30.59 -3.34 13.34
C SER A 488 30.72 -2.05 12.52
N HIS A 489 30.13 -0.95 12.96
CA HIS A 489 30.18 0.31 12.24
C HIS A 489 31.62 0.86 12.15
N SER A 490 32.04 1.32 10.97
CA SER A 490 33.43 1.79 10.74
C SER A 490 33.85 2.94 11.66
N GLU A 491 32.89 3.76 12.10
CA GLU A 491 33.10 4.90 13.01
C GLU A 491 32.61 4.64 14.43
N PHE A 492 32.42 3.36 14.83
CA PHE A 492 31.83 2.98 16.11
C PHE A 492 32.45 3.72 17.30
N TYR A 493 33.78 3.73 17.42
CA TYR A 493 34.47 4.37 18.54
C TYR A 493 34.20 5.87 18.63
N GLY A 494 34.20 6.59 17.51
CA GLY A 494 33.93 8.03 17.49
C GLY A 494 32.49 8.36 17.86
N ILE A 495 31.53 7.58 17.33
CA ILE A 495 30.11 7.73 17.68
C ILE A 495 29.89 7.43 19.16
N PHE A 496 30.51 6.37 19.69
CA PHE A 496 30.38 5.97 21.08
C PHE A 496 30.98 7.01 22.04
N GLU A 497 32.11 7.61 21.71
CA GLU A 497 32.71 8.73 22.47
C GLU A 497 31.73 9.91 22.59
N VAL A 498 31.14 10.35 21.47
CA VAL A 498 30.16 11.44 21.45
C VAL A 498 28.90 11.08 22.23
N LEU A 499 28.38 9.85 22.06
CA LEU A 499 27.23 9.38 22.84
C LEU A 499 27.53 9.39 24.34
N ARG A 500 28.71 8.93 24.76
CA ARG A 500 29.15 8.98 26.16
C ARG A 500 29.20 10.40 26.70
N GLU A 501 29.70 11.35 25.90
CA GLU A 501 29.71 12.77 26.28
C GLU A 501 28.29 13.32 26.47
N ILE A 502 27.38 13.03 25.52
CA ILE A 502 25.96 13.41 25.62
C ILE A 502 25.32 12.80 26.87
N PHE A 503 25.54 11.50 27.12
CA PHE A 503 25.01 10.83 28.32
C PHE A 503 25.54 11.46 29.61
N ASN A 504 26.82 11.83 29.65
CA ASN A 504 27.39 12.51 30.81
C ASN A 504 26.75 13.89 31.01
N GLN A 505 26.54 14.66 29.93
CA GLN A 505 25.83 15.94 30.01
C GLN A 505 24.37 15.76 30.47
N LEU A 506 23.66 14.74 29.96
CA LEU A 506 22.29 14.43 30.38
C LEU A 506 22.22 14.00 31.84
N LYS A 507 23.18 13.22 32.35
CA LYS A 507 23.27 12.88 33.78
C LYS A 507 23.47 14.13 34.64
N MET A 508 24.30 15.08 34.18
CA MET A 508 24.51 16.36 34.87
C MET A 508 23.24 17.21 34.94
N VAL A 509 22.41 17.21 33.89
CA VAL A 509 21.11 17.91 33.88
C VAL A 509 20.04 17.15 34.68
N GLY A 510 20.06 15.82 34.63
CA GLY A 510 19.10 14.92 35.29
C GLY A 510 19.24 14.79 36.81
N HIS A 511 20.27 15.37 37.42
CA HIS A 511 20.39 15.45 38.89
C HIS A 511 19.28 16.28 39.57
N LEU A 512 18.37 16.91 38.81
CA LEU A 512 17.14 17.55 39.31
C LEU A 512 15.88 16.66 39.24
N GLN A 513 15.97 15.44 38.68
CA GLN A 513 14.89 14.43 38.65
C GLN A 513 15.46 13.05 39.00
N LYS A 514 16.13 12.94 40.15
CA LYS A 514 16.62 11.65 40.65
C LYS A 514 15.50 10.91 41.37
N GLU A 515 14.97 9.87 40.71
CA GLU A 515 14.53 8.61 41.36
C GLU A 515 14.08 7.50 40.38
N ARG A 516 14.13 7.68 39.04
CA ARG A 516 13.67 6.63 38.08
C ARG A 516 14.65 6.17 36.99
N ILE A 517 15.90 6.64 37.00
CA ILE A 517 16.88 6.35 35.92
C ILE A 517 18.02 5.45 36.43
N GLU A 518 17.69 4.29 36.98
CA GLU A 518 18.66 3.18 37.18
C GLU A 518 18.43 2.03 36.18
N LEU A 519 17.48 2.14 35.24
CA LEU A 519 17.11 1.08 34.28
C LEU A 519 17.98 1.03 33.00
N LEU A 520 19.12 1.74 32.97
CA LEU A 520 20.01 1.79 31.79
C LEU A 520 21.45 1.35 32.09
N ASP A 521 21.70 0.68 33.22
CA ASP A 521 22.94 -0.08 33.36
C ASP A 521 22.86 -1.31 32.45
N PHE A 522 23.48 -1.16 31.27
CA PHE A 522 23.79 -2.25 30.37
C PHE A 522 24.88 -3.10 31.02
N ASP A 523 24.49 -4.20 31.66
CA ASP A 523 25.37 -5.34 31.87
C ASP A 523 25.39 -6.25 30.63
N GLU A 524 26.58 -6.79 30.39
CA GLU A 524 27.13 -7.56 29.26
C GLU A 524 26.20 -8.47 28.43
#